data_AF-A0A939MHG9-F1
#
_entry.id   AF-A0A939MHG9-F1
#
_cell.length_a   1.000
_cell.length_b   1.000
_cell.length_c   1.000
_cell.angle_alpha   90.00
_cell.angle_beta   90.00
_cell.angle_gamma   90.00
#
_symmetry.space_group_name_H-M   'P 1'
#
loop_
_entity.id
_entity.type
_entity.pdbx_description
1 polymer ?
#
loop_
_entity_poly.entity_id
_entity_poly.type
_entity_poly.pdbx_seq_one_letter_code
_entity_poly.pdbx_strand_id
1 'polypeptide(L)'
;MNAARLLWFLLAAVLIVAIVAVCIARGWGAALLATVFALLPDIALLGAFAGRGRLKPSRVGFYNLLHAPALAIGLAVLGAPILLVAAQFWGVLLAGLAWLAHIAVDRAAGFGLRAADGSILPVGGGRLA
;
A
#
# COMPACT_ATOMS: atom_id res chain seq x y z
N MET A 1 -8.05 -13.21 13.96
CA MET A 1 -7.56 -11.89 13.48
C MET A 1 -8.09 -10.81 14.42
N ASN A 2 -7.31 -9.77 14.72
CA ASN A 2 -7.81 -8.66 15.56
C ASN A 2 -8.65 -7.68 14.70
N ALA A 3 -9.41 -6.79 15.35
CA ALA A 3 -10.30 -5.84 14.66
C ALA A 3 -9.57 -4.97 13.64
N ALA A 4 -8.36 -4.48 13.97
CA ALA A 4 -7.55 -3.69 13.04
C ALA A 4 -7.21 -4.47 11.76
N ARG A 5 -6.74 -5.72 11.89
CA ARG A 5 -6.43 -6.58 10.74
C ARG A 5 -7.66 -6.92 9.92
N LEU A 6 -8.84 -7.08 10.54
CA LEU A 6 -10.11 -7.26 9.82
C LEU A 6 -10.46 -6.02 9.00
N LEU A 7 -10.33 -4.81 9.55
CA LEU A 7 -10.60 -3.57 8.80
C LEU A 7 -9.65 -3.41 7.61
N TRP A 8 -8.37 -3.72 7.78
CA TRP A 8 -7.41 -3.73 6.67
C TRP A 8 -7.75 -4.77 5.60
N PHE A 9 -8.19 -5.95 6.01
CA PHE A 9 -8.66 -6.98 5.09
C PHE A 9 -9.87 -6.51 4.27
N LEU A 10 -10.88 -5.94 4.93
CA LEU A 10 -12.07 -5.43 4.24
C LEU A 10 -11.71 -4.30 3.27
N LEU A 11 -10.83 -3.38 3.68
CA LEU A 11 -10.32 -2.33 2.80
C LEU A 11 -9.59 -2.93 1.59
N ALA A 12 -8.68 -3.89 1.81
CA ALA A 12 -7.96 -4.55 0.73
C ALA A 12 -8.92 -5.21 -0.28
N ALA A 13 -9.94 -5.93 0.21
CA ALA A 13 -10.93 -6.58 -0.63
C ALA A 13 -11.70 -5.57 -1.50
N VAL A 14 -12.18 -4.47 -0.90
CA VAL A 14 -12.88 -3.40 -1.64
C VAL A 14 -11.99 -2.75 -2.69
N LEU A 15 -10.74 -2.42 -2.32
CA LEU A 15 -9.80 -1.80 -3.24
C LEU A 15 -9.45 -2.72 -4.41
N ILE A 16 -9.19 -4.01 -4.15
CA ILE A 16 -8.87 -4.99 -5.19
C ILE A 16 -10.04 -5.13 -6.17
N VAL A 17 -11.27 -5.27 -5.68
CA VAL A 17 -12.46 -5.34 -6.55
C VAL A 17 -12.59 -4.09 -7.41
N ALA A 18 -12.42 -2.90 -6.82
CA ALA A 18 -12.49 -1.64 -7.55
C ALA A 18 -11.39 -1.53 -8.62
N ILE A 19 -10.15 -1.89 -8.29
CA ILE A 19 -9.00 -1.88 -9.22
C ILE A 19 -9.24 -2.84 -10.37
N VAL A 20 -9.70 -4.06 -10.10
CA VAL A 20 -10.01 -5.06 -11.14
C VAL A 20 -11.11 -4.55 -12.07
N ALA A 21 -12.17 -3.95 -11.53
CA ALA A 21 -13.23 -3.35 -12.34
C ALA A 21 -12.70 -2.23 -13.25
N VAL A 22 -11.82 -1.37 -12.74
CA VAL A 22 -11.17 -0.32 -13.56
C VAL A 22 -10.28 -0.94 -14.65
N CYS A 23 -9.52 -1.99 -14.32
CA CYS A 23 -8.67 -2.69 -15.29
C CYS A 23 -9.48 -3.34 -16.41
N ILE A 24 -10.63 -3.95 -16.08
CA ILE A 24 -11.57 -4.50 -17.08
C ILE A 24 -12.12 -3.37 -17.97
N ALA A 25 -12.52 -2.25 -17.38
CA ALA A 25 -13.12 -1.13 -18.12
C ALA A 25 -12.12 -0.33 -18.98
N ARG A 26 -10.83 -0.31 -18.62
CA ARG A 26 -9.80 0.54 -19.26
C ARG A 26 -8.71 -0.26 -19.99
N GLY A 27 -8.73 -1.59 -19.88
CA GLY A 27 -7.82 -2.49 -20.58
C GLY A 27 -6.42 -2.61 -19.96
N TRP A 28 -5.52 -3.24 -20.71
CA TRP A 28 -4.18 -3.65 -20.25
C TRP A 28 -3.30 -2.51 -19.73
N GLY A 29 -3.44 -1.28 -20.24
CA GLY A 29 -2.68 -0.13 -19.74
C GLY A 29 -2.99 0.18 -18.28
N ALA A 30 -4.26 0.07 -17.87
CA ALA A 30 -4.66 0.23 -16.48
C ALA A 30 -4.15 -0.93 -15.61
N ALA A 31 -4.19 -2.16 -16.12
CA ALA A 31 -3.64 -3.33 -15.43
C ALA A 31 -2.13 -3.20 -15.18
N LEU A 32 -1.37 -2.74 -16.18
CA LEU A 32 0.06 -2.47 -16.04
C LEU A 32 0.32 -1.39 -14.98
N LEU A 33 -0.40 -0.27 -15.06
CA LEU A 33 -0.25 0.84 -14.11
C LEU A 33 -0.56 0.39 -12.66
N ALA A 34 -1.67 -0.32 -12.46
CA ALA A 34 -2.04 -0.86 -11.16
C ALA A 34 -0.98 -1.83 -10.64
N THR A 35 -0.47 -2.72 -11.50
CA THR A 35 0.58 -3.69 -11.12
C THR A 35 1.86 -2.98 -10.69
N VAL A 36 2.33 -1.98 -11.45
CA VAL A 36 3.54 -1.21 -11.11
C VAL A 36 3.40 -0.54 -9.76
N PHE A 37 2.29 0.15 -9.50
CA PHE A 37 2.09 0.85 -8.23
C PHE A 37 1.74 -0.06 -7.05
N ALA A 38 1.15 -1.23 -7.30
CA ALA A 38 0.98 -2.27 -6.29
C ALA A 38 2.31 -2.91 -5.89
N LEU A 39 3.32 -2.95 -6.77
CA LEU A 39 4.65 -3.51 -6.47
C LEU A 39 5.66 -2.44 -6.00
N LEU A 40 5.39 -1.16 -6.25
CA LEU A 40 6.26 -0.04 -5.92
C LEU A 40 6.79 -0.05 -4.46
N PRO A 41 5.98 -0.38 -3.43
CA PRO A 41 6.47 -0.38 -2.05
C PRO A 41 7.61 -1.38 -1.81
N ASP A 42 7.60 -2.51 -2.50
CA ASP A 42 8.57 -3.59 -2.33
C ASP A 42 9.96 -3.27 -2.89
N ILE A 43 10.11 -2.19 -3.66
CA ILE A 43 11.44 -1.68 -4.03
C ILE A 43 12.26 -1.37 -2.76
N ALA A 44 11.61 -1.04 -1.64
CA ALA A 44 12.27 -0.89 -0.36
C ALA A 44 13.02 -2.15 0.11
N LEU A 45 12.54 -3.34 -0.28
CA LEU A 45 13.05 -4.64 0.16
C LEU A 45 14.30 -5.10 -0.61
N LEU A 46 14.56 -4.52 -1.78
CA LEU A 46 15.76 -4.84 -2.57
C LEU A 46 17.03 -4.60 -1.75
N GLY A 47 17.77 -5.69 -1.48
CA GLY A 47 19.01 -5.68 -0.70
C GLY A 47 18.84 -5.30 0.79
N ALA A 48 17.61 -5.28 1.31
CA ALA A 48 17.30 -4.69 2.62
C ALA A 48 17.31 -5.66 3.79
N PHE A 49 17.32 -6.97 3.56
CA PHE A 49 17.24 -7.96 4.63
C PHE A 49 18.56 -8.07 5.42
N ALA A 50 18.45 -8.15 6.74
CA ALA A 50 19.56 -8.36 7.68
C ALA A 50 19.47 -9.72 8.41
N GLY A 51 18.39 -10.45 8.20
CA GLY A 51 18.09 -11.72 8.86
C GLY A 51 16.62 -12.07 8.71
N ARG A 52 16.21 -13.21 9.26
CA ARG A 52 14.82 -13.70 9.14
C ARG A 52 13.86 -12.69 9.76
N GLY A 53 12.97 -12.13 8.93
CA GLY A 53 11.96 -11.16 9.36
C GLY A 53 12.50 -9.76 9.72
N ARG A 54 13.80 -9.49 9.53
CA ARG A 54 14.43 -8.21 9.92
C ARG A 54 15.01 -7.46 8.72
N LEU A 55 14.81 -6.15 8.71
CA LEU A 55 15.49 -5.24 7.78
C LEU A 55 16.77 -4.67 8.39
N LYS A 56 17.70 -4.25 7.52
CA LYS A 56 18.85 -3.42 7.91
C LYS A 56 18.32 -2.09 8.49
N PRO A 57 18.85 -1.58 9.62
CA PRO A 57 18.40 -0.32 10.20
C PRO A 57 18.41 0.86 9.20
N SER A 58 19.40 0.90 8.31
CA SER A 58 19.51 1.93 7.26
C SER A 58 18.38 1.90 6.21
N ARG A 59 17.60 0.81 6.13
CA ARG A 59 16.50 0.63 5.17
C ARG A 59 15.13 0.84 5.79
N VAL A 60 15.04 0.93 7.12
CA VAL A 60 13.79 1.11 7.87
C VAL A 60 13.06 2.37 7.44
N GLY A 61 13.76 3.50 7.34
CA GLY A 61 13.14 4.78 6.97
C GLY A 61 12.51 4.72 5.58
N PHE A 62 13.22 4.19 4.59
CA PHE A 62 12.73 4.06 3.22
C PHE A 62 11.54 3.09 3.11
N TYR A 63 11.60 1.94 3.80
CA TYR A 63 10.48 1.02 3.89
C TYR A 63 9.25 1.68 4.51
N ASN A 64 9.41 2.35 5.66
CA ASN A 64 8.31 2.97 6.38
C ASN A 64 7.67 4.12 5.58
N LEU A 65 8.46 4.90 4.84
CA LEU A 65 7.96 5.93 3.94
C LEU A 65 7.07 5.32 2.86
N LEU A 66 7.55 4.27 2.17
CA LEU A 66 6.78 3.63 1.11
C LEU A 66 5.57 2.83 1.61
N HIS A 67 5.56 2.43 2.89
CA HIS A 67 4.44 1.71 3.52
C HIS A 67 3.56 2.61 4.39
N ALA A 68 3.70 3.94 4.26
CA ALA A 68 2.85 4.90 4.94
C ALA A 68 1.52 5.08 4.18
N PRO A 69 0.35 4.74 4.77
CA PRO A 69 -0.94 4.88 4.10
C PRO A 69 -1.22 6.31 3.63
N ALA A 70 -0.77 7.31 4.39
CA ALA A 70 -0.95 8.72 4.07
C ALA A 70 -0.33 9.11 2.71
N LEU A 71 0.81 8.50 2.33
CA LEU A 71 1.45 8.79 1.05
C LEU A 71 0.62 8.25 -0.12
N ALA A 72 0.15 7.00 -0.01
CA ALA A 72 -0.71 6.37 -1.01
C ALA A 72 -2.07 7.10 -1.13
N ILE A 73 -2.67 7.49 0.00
CA ILE A 73 -3.91 8.28 0.04
C ILE A 73 -3.68 9.65 -0.59
N GLY A 74 -2.56 10.32 -0.29
CA GLY A 74 -2.20 11.59 -0.91
C GLY A 74 -2.15 11.49 -2.43
N LEU A 75 -1.51 10.45 -2.97
CA LEU A 75 -1.48 10.19 -4.40
C LEU A 75 -2.89 9.96 -4.98
N ALA A 76 -3.71 9.15 -4.32
CA ALA A 76 -5.09 8.92 -4.75
C ALA A 76 -5.91 10.21 -4.77
N VAL A 77 -5.78 11.05 -3.74
CA VAL A 77 -6.47 12.35 -3.63
C VAL A 77 -5.99 13.34 -4.69
N LEU A 78 -4.69 13.36 -5.02
CA LEU A 78 -4.16 14.18 -6.11
C LEU A 78 -4.71 13.75 -7.49
N GLY A 79 -5.03 12.46 -7.65
CA GLY A 79 -5.74 11.94 -8.81
C GLY A 79 -7.26 12.09 -8.74
N ALA A 80 -7.79 12.55 -7.60
CA ALA A 80 -9.21 12.71 -7.36
C ALA A 80 -9.83 14.09 -7.70
N PRO A 81 -9.18 15.12 -8.30
CA PRO A 81 -9.89 16.34 -8.66
C PRO A 81 -10.92 16.10 -9.78
N ILE A 82 -12.10 15.73 -9.28
CA ILE A 82 -13.48 15.93 -9.65
C ILE A 82 -13.87 15.46 -11.06
N LEU A 83 -14.84 14.53 -11.02
CA LEU A 83 -15.77 14.03 -12.06
C LEU A 83 -16.43 15.10 -12.96
N LEU A 84 -16.00 16.36 -12.90
CA LEU A 84 -16.58 17.51 -13.60
C LEU A 84 -15.58 18.28 -14.49
N VAL A 85 -14.25 18.14 -14.34
CA VAL A 85 -13.31 19.04 -15.06
C VAL A 85 -12.34 18.33 -16.01
N ALA A 86 -11.92 17.09 -15.77
CA ALA A 86 -11.12 16.36 -16.75
C ALA A 86 -11.17 14.85 -16.54
N ALA A 87 -11.62 14.11 -17.55
CA ALA A 87 -11.61 12.64 -17.61
C ALA A 87 -10.19 12.01 -17.63
N GLN A 88 -9.14 12.79 -17.32
CA GLN A 88 -7.74 12.50 -17.63
C GLN A 88 -6.93 12.03 -16.40
N PHE A 89 -7.37 12.27 -15.17
CA PHE A 89 -6.58 11.96 -13.95
C PHE A 89 -6.84 10.57 -13.33
N TRP A 90 -7.66 9.74 -13.98
CA TRP A 90 -8.00 8.39 -13.49
C TRP A 90 -6.77 7.50 -13.24
N GLY A 91 -5.67 7.72 -13.98
CA GLY A 91 -4.43 6.95 -13.80
C GLY A 91 -3.74 7.25 -12.47
N VAL A 92 -3.71 8.52 -12.06
CA VAL A 92 -3.12 8.93 -10.77
C VAL A 92 -3.94 8.38 -9.60
N LEU A 93 -5.28 8.41 -9.74
CA LEU A 93 -6.17 7.77 -8.77
C LEU A 93 -5.90 6.26 -8.69
N LEU A 94 -5.88 5.56 -9.83
CA LEU A 94 -5.61 4.11 -9.88
C LEU A 94 -4.26 3.76 -9.27
N ALA A 95 -3.22 4.55 -9.52
CA ALA A 95 -1.89 4.40 -8.92
C ALA A 95 -1.94 4.50 -7.39
N GLY A 96 -2.60 5.52 -6.84
CA GLY A 96 -2.76 5.68 -5.39
C GLY A 96 -3.58 4.55 -4.76
N LEU A 97 -4.67 4.11 -5.42
CA LEU A 97 -5.49 3.00 -4.94
C LEU A 97 -4.72 1.66 -4.96
N ALA A 98 -3.95 1.39 -6.01
CA ALA A 98 -3.15 0.17 -6.12
C ALA A 98 -2.03 0.11 -5.06
N TRP A 99 -1.37 1.24 -4.82
CA TRP A 99 -0.40 1.37 -3.72
C TRP A 99 -1.10 1.13 -2.37
N LEU A 100 -2.23 1.78 -2.12
CA LEU A 100 -2.96 1.59 -0.86
C LEU A 100 -3.45 0.15 -0.69
N ALA A 101 -3.85 -0.53 -1.77
CA ALA A 101 -4.24 -1.93 -1.74
C ALA A 101 -3.09 -2.84 -1.30
N HIS A 102 -1.87 -2.62 -1.80
CA HIS A 102 -0.68 -3.33 -1.33
C HIS A 102 -0.49 -3.16 0.18
N ILE A 103 -0.51 -1.91 0.68
CA ILE A 103 -0.38 -1.64 2.11
C ILE A 103 -1.49 -2.35 2.90
N ALA A 104 -2.74 -2.30 2.43
CA ALA A 104 -3.86 -2.93 3.10
C ALA A 104 -3.71 -4.46 3.19
N VAL A 105 -3.23 -5.11 2.12
CA VAL A 105 -2.92 -6.55 2.12
C VAL A 105 -1.86 -6.88 3.15
N ASP A 106 -0.77 -6.12 3.19
CA ASP A 106 0.30 -6.26 4.19
C ASP A 106 -0.23 -6.15 5.62
N ARG A 107 -1.03 -5.12 5.88
CA ARG A 107 -1.62 -4.91 7.21
C ARG A 107 -2.61 -6.01 7.60
N ALA A 108 -3.39 -6.52 6.64
CA ALA A 108 -4.26 -7.67 6.85
C ALA A 108 -3.47 -8.95 7.19
N ALA A 109 -2.36 -9.18 6.50
CA ALA A 109 -1.43 -10.29 6.77
C ALA A 109 -0.68 -10.13 8.11
N GLY A 110 -0.61 -8.92 8.64
CA GLY A 110 0.02 -8.60 9.93
C GLY A 110 1.42 -7.98 9.80
N PHE A 111 1.84 -7.64 8.58
CA PHE A 111 3.07 -6.91 8.31
C PHE A 111 2.85 -5.41 8.54
N GLY A 112 3.22 -4.92 9.72
CA GLY A 112 3.20 -3.49 10.02
C GLY A 112 4.47 -2.77 9.59
N LEU A 113 4.59 -1.51 10.03
CA LEU A 113 5.82 -0.74 9.89
C LEU A 113 6.98 -1.40 10.62
N ARG A 114 8.20 -0.92 10.36
CA ARG A 114 9.42 -1.44 10.96
C ARG A 114 9.85 -0.55 12.12
N ALA A 115 10.28 -1.18 13.20
CA ALA A 115 10.99 -0.53 14.29
C ALA A 115 12.41 -0.14 13.85
N ALA A 116 13.09 0.72 14.64
CA ALA A 116 14.45 1.19 14.35
C ALA A 116 15.47 0.05 14.21
N ASP A 117 15.24 -1.07 14.90
CA ASP A 117 16.07 -2.27 14.85
C ASP A 117 15.74 -3.23 13.68
N GLY A 118 14.80 -2.83 12.82
CA GLY A 118 14.35 -3.58 11.64
C GLY A 118 13.29 -4.64 11.90
N SER A 119 12.83 -4.83 13.15
CA SER A 119 11.74 -5.75 13.48
C SER A 119 10.38 -5.23 12.98
N ILE A 120 9.42 -6.14 12.80
CA ILE A 120 8.03 -5.79 12.40
C ILE A 120 7.28 -5.29 13.64
N LEU A 121 6.64 -4.13 13.52
CA LEU A 121 5.66 -3.66 14.49
C LEU A 121 4.31 -4.36 14.23
N PRO A 122 3.67 -4.96 15.26
CA PRO A 122 2.41 -5.66 15.08
C PRO A 122 1.27 -4.71 14.71
N VAL A 123 0.41 -5.14 13.79
CA VAL A 123 -0.78 -4.37 13.38
C VAL A 123 -1.88 -4.54 14.43
N GLY A 124 -2.30 -3.44 15.04
CA GLY A 124 -3.35 -3.42 16.07
C GLY A 124 -2.88 -3.87 17.45
N GLY A 125 -1.57 -4.02 17.67
CA GLY A 125 -0.99 -4.19 19.00
C GLY A 125 -0.54 -2.84 19.53
N GLY A 126 -1.23 -2.30 20.54
CA GLY A 126 -0.65 -1.26 21.37
C GLY A 126 0.59 -1.81 22.07
N ARG A 127 1.65 -0.98 22.22
CA ARG A 127 2.62 -1.27 23.27
C ARG A 127 1.83 -1.29 24.57
N LEU A 128 1.71 -2.44 25.22
CA LEU A 128 1.51 -2.43 26.66
C LEU A 128 2.79 -1.76 27.19
N ALA A 129 2.62 -0.51 27.60
CA ALA A 129 3.65 0.26 28.29
C ALA A 129 3.98 -0.42 29.63
#